data_AF-A0A3N4MIH7-F1
#
_entry.id   AF-A0A3N4MIH7-F1
#
_cell.length_a   1.000
_cell.length_b   1.000
_cell.length_c   1.000
_cell.angle_alpha   90.00
_cell.angle_beta   90.00
_cell.angle_gamma   90.00
#
_symmetry.space_group_name_H-M   'P 1'
#
loop_
_entity.id
_entity.type
_entity.pdbx_description
1 polymer ?
#
loop_
_entity_poly.entity_id
_entity_poly.type
_entity_poly.pdbx_seq_one_letter_code
_entity_poly.pdbx_strand_id
1 'polypeptide(L)'
;ALFAPIQNAQKGDKKAQPKQLQQGSGAAAGAPMPPDDEDENKNTSSIDHIVKDRNGKFVGNVNKGATENIRTVSQQEFQQIKNNLLKDAKEVGKYSNGRGTWYQLPNGDRFGVRGSSRHGETLDFNVRGLPRDFKIHQK
;
A
#
# COMPACT_ATOMS: atom_id res chain seq x y z
N ALA A 1 -0.60 -56.08 -19.88
CA ALA A 1 -1.83 -55.26 -20.01
C ALA A 1 -1.44 -53.84 -19.62
N LEU A 2 -1.08 -52.90 -20.51
CA LEU A 2 -1.87 -52.30 -21.59
C LEU A 2 -3.25 -51.86 -21.11
N PHE A 3 -3.34 -50.66 -20.53
CA PHE A 3 -4.58 -49.88 -20.49
C PHE A 3 -4.29 -48.50 -21.03
N ALA A 4 -4.85 -48.25 -22.21
CA ALA A 4 -4.81 -47.00 -22.95
C ALA A 4 -5.76 -45.95 -22.33
N PRO A 5 -5.51 -44.64 -22.58
CA PRO A 5 -6.26 -43.54 -21.98
C PRO A 5 -7.64 -43.31 -22.62
N ILE A 6 -8.63 -43.02 -21.79
CA ILE A 6 -9.97 -42.60 -22.21
C ILE A 6 -9.91 -41.12 -22.62
N GLN A 7 -10.17 -40.90 -23.91
CA GLN A 7 -10.48 -39.61 -24.51
C GLN A 7 -11.91 -39.22 -24.15
N ASN A 8 -12.16 -37.95 -23.81
CA ASN A 8 -13.51 -37.40 -23.95
C ASN A 8 -13.45 -36.00 -24.55
N ALA A 9 -14.08 -35.88 -25.72
CA ALA A 9 -14.14 -34.71 -26.56
C ALA A 9 -15.19 -33.72 -26.05
N GLN A 10 -14.87 -32.43 -26.07
CA GLN A 10 -15.89 -31.38 -26.16
C GLN A 10 -15.54 -30.41 -27.28
N LYS A 11 -16.34 -30.55 -28.33
CA LYS A 11 -16.43 -29.75 -29.55
C LYS A 11 -17.14 -28.44 -29.20
N GLY A 12 -16.52 -27.31 -29.53
CA GLY A 12 -17.04 -25.97 -29.27
C GLY A 12 -16.67 -25.01 -30.39
N ASP A 13 -17.13 -25.29 -31.60
CA ASP A 13 -17.17 -24.29 -32.69
C ASP A 13 -18.23 -23.24 -32.40
N LYS A 14 -17.87 -21.95 -32.41
CA LYS A 14 -18.69 -20.84 -32.93
C LYS A 14 -17.92 -19.50 -32.94
N LYS A 15 -17.29 -19.29 -34.10
CA LYS A 15 -17.25 -18.09 -34.97
C LYS A 15 -17.37 -16.68 -34.36
N ALA A 16 -16.42 -15.87 -34.84
CA ALA A 16 -16.29 -14.43 -34.73
C ALA A 16 -17.48 -13.60 -35.30
N GLN A 17 -17.42 -12.32 -34.91
CA GLN A 17 -18.31 -11.16 -35.12
C GLN A 17 -18.84 -10.93 -36.55
N PRO A 18 -19.89 -10.09 -36.67
CA PRO A 18 -19.69 -8.77 -37.28
C PRO A 18 -20.44 -7.60 -36.60
N LYS A 19 -20.31 -6.42 -37.22
CA LYS A 19 -20.26 -5.03 -36.75
C LYS A 19 -21.54 -4.22 -37.07
N GLN A 20 -21.75 -3.12 -36.33
CA GLN A 20 -22.50 -1.87 -36.66
C GLN A 20 -24.04 -1.97 -36.78
N LEU A 21 -24.89 -0.97 -36.50
CA LEU A 21 -24.87 0.51 -36.44
C LEU A 21 -26.12 0.96 -35.63
N GLN A 22 -26.08 2.06 -34.86
CA GLN A 22 -27.09 3.14 -34.96
C GLN A 22 -26.64 4.37 -34.13
N GLN A 23 -26.36 5.46 -34.83
CA GLN A 23 -26.28 6.82 -34.27
C GLN A 23 -27.67 7.26 -33.82
N GLY A 24 -27.77 7.80 -32.60
CA GLY A 24 -28.90 8.59 -32.16
C GLY A 24 -28.40 9.97 -31.75
N SER A 25 -28.68 10.97 -32.58
CA SER A 25 -28.52 12.38 -32.26
C SER A 25 -29.62 12.82 -31.30
N GLY A 26 -29.26 13.50 -30.22
CA GLY A 26 -30.20 14.14 -29.30
C GLY A 26 -29.48 15.27 -28.56
N ALA A 27 -29.52 16.47 -29.13
CA ALA A 27 -29.20 17.70 -28.42
C ALA A 27 -30.49 18.21 -27.77
N ALA A 28 -30.51 18.30 -26.44
CA ALA A 28 -31.48 19.10 -25.70
C ALA A 28 -30.85 19.61 -24.41
N ALA A 29 -31.16 20.87 -24.11
CA ALA A 29 -30.59 21.72 -23.10
C ALA A 29 -30.69 21.20 -21.65
N GLY A 30 -29.74 21.65 -20.83
CA GLY A 30 -30.04 22.17 -19.50
C GLY A 30 -30.20 21.14 -18.38
N ALA A 31 -29.08 20.60 -17.90
CA ALA A 31 -28.91 20.26 -16.50
C ALA A 31 -27.55 20.82 -16.07
N PRO A 32 -27.43 21.46 -14.89
CA PRO A 32 -26.11 21.76 -14.36
C PRO A 32 -25.38 20.44 -14.27
N MET A 33 -24.20 20.38 -14.88
CA MET A 33 -23.25 19.31 -14.61
C MET A 33 -23.21 19.17 -13.08
N PRO A 34 -23.48 17.99 -12.50
CA PRO A 34 -23.12 17.80 -11.10
C PRO A 34 -21.63 18.19 -11.02
N PRO A 35 -21.19 18.91 -9.97
CA PRO A 35 -19.77 19.00 -9.76
C PRO A 35 -19.24 17.57 -9.83
N ASP A 36 -18.25 17.35 -10.72
CA ASP A 36 -17.28 16.29 -10.53
C ASP A 36 -16.61 16.63 -9.19
N ASP A 37 -17.32 16.40 -8.08
CA ASP A 37 -16.76 16.34 -6.74
C ASP A 37 -15.99 15.04 -6.71
N GLU A 38 -14.83 15.11 -7.36
CA GLU A 38 -13.58 14.59 -6.87
C GLU A 38 -13.76 13.31 -6.08
N ASP A 39 -13.85 12.20 -6.82
CA ASP A 39 -13.45 10.87 -6.35
C ASP A 39 -11.92 10.82 -6.11
N GLU A 40 -11.39 11.88 -5.51
CA GLU A 40 -10.02 12.00 -5.08
C GLU A 40 -10.01 11.67 -3.59
N ASN A 41 -9.39 10.53 -3.28
CA ASN A 41 -8.76 10.23 -2.00
C ASN A 41 -9.46 9.26 -1.04
N LYS A 42 -10.15 8.22 -1.53
CA LYS A 42 -10.31 6.96 -0.76
C LYS A 42 -9.09 6.03 -0.85
N ASN A 43 -7.92 6.58 -1.15
CA ASN A 43 -6.65 5.88 -1.05
C ASN A 43 -5.54 6.82 -0.55
N THR A 44 -5.84 7.66 0.45
CA THR A 44 -4.80 8.08 1.41
C THR A 44 -4.31 6.80 2.06
N SER A 45 -3.16 6.35 1.59
CA SER A 45 -2.42 5.13 1.89
C SER A 45 -2.81 4.52 3.23
N SER A 46 -3.16 3.23 3.26
CA SER A 46 -3.64 2.46 4.43
C SER A 46 -2.77 2.56 5.70
N ILE A 47 -1.63 3.24 5.62
CA ILE A 47 -0.66 3.53 6.67
C ILE A 47 -0.81 4.94 7.29
N ASP A 48 -1.45 5.90 6.64
CA ASP A 48 -1.52 7.29 7.14
C ASP A 48 -2.14 7.37 8.53
N HIS A 49 -3.18 6.59 8.82
CA HIS A 49 -3.79 6.52 10.16
C HIS A 49 -2.88 5.90 11.24
N ILE A 50 -1.79 5.25 10.84
CA ILE A 50 -0.81 4.62 11.72
C ILE A 50 0.34 5.60 12.01
N VAL A 51 0.78 6.34 10.99
CA VAL A 51 1.94 7.24 11.09
C VAL A 51 1.58 8.71 11.29
N LYS A 52 0.31 9.08 11.16
CA LYS A 52 -0.22 10.43 11.44
C LYS A 52 -1.30 10.35 12.54
N ASP A 53 -1.38 11.42 13.33
CA ASP A 53 -2.45 11.62 14.30
C ASP A 53 -3.75 12.12 13.62
N ARG A 54 -4.80 12.34 14.42
CA ARG A 54 -6.11 12.82 13.95
C ARG A 54 -6.06 14.21 13.30
N ASN A 55 -4.99 14.97 13.52
CA ASN A 55 -4.78 16.29 12.94
C ASN A 55 -3.91 16.21 11.67
N GLY A 56 -3.57 14.99 11.20
CA GLY A 56 -2.72 14.77 10.05
C GLY A 56 -1.23 14.96 10.33
N LYS A 57 -0.82 15.15 11.58
CA LYS A 57 0.59 15.35 11.95
C LYS A 57 1.28 14.03 12.20
N PHE A 58 2.51 13.86 11.72
CA PHE A 58 3.27 12.64 11.95
C PHE A 58 3.45 12.34 13.44
N VAL A 59 3.23 11.08 13.84
CA VAL A 59 3.46 10.59 15.21
C VAL A 59 4.93 10.73 15.61
N GLY A 60 5.18 10.88 16.91
CA GLY A 60 6.51 11.08 17.46
C GLY A 60 7.08 12.49 17.26
N ASN A 61 8.30 12.72 17.73
CA ASN A 61 8.99 14.00 17.70
C ASN A 61 10.21 13.92 16.78
N VAL A 62 10.60 15.03 16.16
CA VAL A 62 11.91 15.12 15.49
C VAL A 62 12.95 15.43 16.58
N ASN A 63 13.92 14.54 16.76
CA ASN A 63 15.02 14.77 17.69
C ASN A 63 15.99 15.84 17.16
N LYS A 64 16.66 16.56 18.05
CA LYS A 64 17.62 17.61 17.66
C LYS A 64 18.73 17.00 16.79
N GLY A 65 18.89 17.52 15.57
CA GLY A 65 19.86 17.02 14.58
C GLY A 65 19.34 15.93 13.64
N ALA A 66 18.10 15.46 13.82
CA ALA A 66 17.42 14.61 12.86
C ALA A 66 16.76 15.46 11.76
N THR A 67 16.63 14.90 10.55
CA THR A 67 15.85 15.52 9.48
C THR A 67 14.36 15.44 9.79
N GLU A 68 13.55 16.31 9.17
CA GLU A 68 12.09 16.38 9.40
C GLU A 68 11.34 15.07 9.13
N ASN A 69 11.91 14.21 8.28
CA ASN A 69 11.36 12.90 7.90
C ASN A 69 11.66 11.78 8.91
N ILE A 70 12.46 12.08 9.95
CA ILE A 70 12.84 11.12 10.97
C ILE A 70 12.08 11.45 12.25
N ARG A 71 11.14 10.58 12.60
CA ARG A 71 10.37 10.67 13.85
C ARG A 71 10.97 9.76 14.91
N THR A 72 10.83 10.15 16.15
CA THR A 72 11.17 9.33 17.31
C THR A 72 9.98 9.24 18.24
N VAL A 73 9.64 8.02 18.62
CA VAL A 73 8.52 7.71 19.52
C VAL A 73 9.03 6.98 20.75
N SER A 74 8.21 6.85 21.79
CA SER A 74 8.53 5.97 22.91
C SER A 74 8.61 4.50 22.45
N GLN A 75 9.30 3.64 23.21
CA GLN A 75 9.36 2.21 22.91
C GLN A 75 7.97 1.57 22.85
N GLN A 76 7.05 1.97 23.73
CA GLN A 76 5.69 1.44 23.74
C GLN A 76 4.92 1.82 22.47
N GLU A 77 4.94 3.10 22.09
CA GLU A 77 4.32 3.57 20.84
C GLU A 77 4.93 2.90 19.62
N PHE A 78 6.25 2.71 19.60
CA PHE A 78 6.94 2.01 18.52
C PHE A 78 6.39 0.60 18.33
N GLN A 79 6.27 -0.17 19.41
CA GLN A 79 5.76 -1.53 19.34
C GLN A 79 4.28 -1.56 18.92
N GLN A 80 3.47 -0.59 19.35
CA GLN A 80 2.08 -0.46 18.89
C GLN A 80 2.00 -0.20 17.39
N ILE A 81 2.78 0.76 16.88
CA ILE A 81 2.86 1.07 15.45
C ILE A 81 3.32 -0.16 14.66
N LYS A 82 4.39 -0.82 15.10
CA LYS A 82 4.93 -2.03 14.48
C LYS A 82 3.89 -3.16 14.45
N ASN A 83 3.22 -3.43 15.56
CA ASN A 83 2.23 -4.50 15.63
C ASN A 83 1.01 -4.22 14.75
N ASN A 84 0.56 -2.96 14.69
CA ASN A 84 -0.52 -2.56 13.78
C ASN A 84 -0.13 -2.75 12.31
N LEU A 85 1.11 -2.38 11.94
CA LEU A 85 1.62 -2.60 10.59
C LEU A 85 1.75 -4.09 10.25
N LEU A 86 2.26 -4.90 11.18
CA LEU A 86 2.48 -6.33 10.95
C LEU A 86 1.19 -7.15 10.85
N LYS A 87 0.07 -6.66 11.38
CA LYS A 87 -1.21 -7.38 11.40
C LYS A 87 -1.68 -7.79 10.00
N ASP A 88 -1.57 -6.88 9.05
CA ASP A 88 -2.04 -7.07 7.68
C ASP A 88 -0.87 -7.21 6.68
N ALA A 89 0.36 -7.24 7.17
CA ALA A 89 1.54 -7.27 6.32
C ALA A 89 2.08 -8.68 6.09
N LYS A 90 2.66 -8.88 4.91
CA LYS A 90 3.37 -10.09 4.52
C LYS A 90 4.87 -9.86 4.50
N GLU A 91 5.66 -10.76 5.07
CA GLU A 91 7.11 -10.74 4.88
C GLU A 91 7.47 -10.99 3.41
N VAL A 92 8.24 -10.09 2.81
CA VAL A 92 8.63 -10.14 1.38
C VAL A 92 10.13 -10.26 1.15
N GLY A 93 10.95 -10.19 2.21
CA GLY A 93 12.38 -10.47 2.11
C GLY A 93 13.19 -9.84 3.23
N LYS A 94 14.50 -10.09 3.20
CA LYS A 94 15.45 -9.50 4.15
C LYS A 94 16.14 -8.28 3.54
N TYR A 95 16.63 -7.39 4.40
CA TYR A 95 17.53 -6.32 3.96
C TYR A 95 18.80 -6.92 3.36
N SER A 96 19.40 -6.24 2.39
CA SER A 96 20.66 -6.67 1.75
C SER A 96 21.82 -6.83 2.74
N ASN A 97 21.82 -6.04 3.81
CA ASN A 97 22.81 -6.11 4.89
C ASN A 97 22.45 -7.13 5.99
N GLY A 98 21.33 -7.85 5.85
CA GLY A 98 20.85 -8.85 6.81
C GLY A 98 20.32 -8.31 8.14
N ARG A 99 20.28 -6.98 8.35
CA ARG A 99 19.94 -6.37 9.65
C ARG A 99 18.45 -6.03 9.82
N GLY A 100 17.57 -6.67 9.07
CA GLY A 100 16.14 -6.41 9.14
C GLY A 100 15.34 -7.18 8.10
N THR A 101 14.03 -6.98 8.16
CA THR A 101 13.04 -7.65 7.32
C THR A 101 12.13 -6.62 6.65
N TRP A 102 11.89 -6.81 5.36
CA TRP A 102 10.90 -6.07 4.58
C TRP A 102 9.55 -6.77 4.63
N TYR A 103 8.52 -5.97 4.85
CA TYR A 103 7.13 -6.36 4.86
C TYR A 103 6.36 -5.56 3.82
N GLN A 104 5.38 -6.19 3.19
CA GLN A 104 4.48 -5.58 2.22
C GLN A 104 3.08 -5.55 2.79
N LEU A 105 2.45 -4.37 2.74
CA LEU A 105 1.07 -4.14 3.10
C LEU A 105 0.13 -4.60 1.96
N PRO A 106 -1.18 -4.82 2.23
CA PRO A 106 -2.12 -5.31 1.22
C PRO A 106 -2.29 -4.37 0.01
N ASN A 107 -2.04 -3.08 0.20
CA ASN A 107 -2.07 -2.07 -0.85
C ASN A 107 -0.80 -2.06 -1.73
N GLY A 108 0.17 -2.95 -1.47
CA GLY A 108 1.43 -3.08 -2.20
C GLY A 108 2.59 -2.25 -1.65
N ASP A 109 2.32 -1.33 -0.72
CA ASP A 109 3.35 -0.52 -0.05
C ASP A 109 4.28 -1.38 0.80
N ARG A 110 5.51 -0.91 1.04
CA ARG A 110 6.49 -1.66 1.83
C ARG A 110 6.99 -0.85 3.02
N PHE A 111 7.17 -1.54 4.14
CA PHE A 111 7.89 -1.02 5.29
C PHE A 111 8.89 -2.07 5.75
N GLY A 112 9.96 -1.62 6.39
CA GLY A 112 11.00 -2.50 6.88
C GLY A 112 11.21 -2.32 8.37
N VAL A 113 11.40 -3.43 9.06
CA VAL A 113 11.74 -3.46 10.49
C VAL A 113 13.23 -3.79 10.58
N ARG A 114 14.00 -2.87 11.14
CA ARG A 114 15.47 -2.98 11.22
C ARG A 114 15.97 -2.75 12.63
N GLY A 115 16.96 -3.56 13.04
CA GLY A 115 17.66 -3.37 14.31
C GLY A 115 18.86 -2.43 14.19
N SER A 116 18.81 -1.28 14.85
CA SER A 116 19.94 -0.36 15.02
C SER A 116 20.62 -0.60 16.35
N SER A 117 21.95 -0.73 16.37
CA SER A 117 22.72 -0.83 17.61
C SER A 117 22.78 0.48 18.41
N ARG A 118 22.48 1.62 17.76
CA ARG A 118 22.53 2.95 18.39
C ARG A 118 21.17 3.49 18.84
N HIS A 119 20.10 3.04 18.18
CA HIS A 119 18.76 3.61 18.32
C HIS A 119 17.67 2.54 18.51
N GLY A 120 18.06 1.29 18.73
CA GLY A 120 17.13 0.17 18.82
C GLY A 120 16.40 -0.12 17.52
N GLU A 121 15.19 -0.66 17.61
CA GLU A 121 14.40 -0.96 16.41
C GLU A 121 14.01 0.32 15.65
N THR A 122 13.97 0.20 14.33
CA THR A 122 13.66 1.29 13.39
C THR A 122 12.68 0.77 12.35
N LEU A 123 11.67 1.58 12.04
CA LEU A 123 10.78 1.36 10.92
C LEU A 123 11.24 2.25 9.76
N ASP A 124 11.62 1.63 8.65
CA ASP A 124 11.92 2.31 7.39
C ASP A 124 10.68 2.22 6.48
N PHE A 125 10.15 3.35 6.03
CA PHE A 125 8.93 3.37 5.21
C PHE A 125 9.25 3.64 3.74
N ASN A 126 8.76 2.77 2.86
CA ASN A 126 8.84 2.91 1.40
C ASN A 126 7.43 2.78 0.82
N VAL A 127 6.63 3.80 1.08
CA VAL A 127 5.20 3.85 0.76
C VAL A 127 4.91 5.11 -0.06
N ARG A 128 3.95 5.04 -0.96
CA ARG A 128 3.52 6.24 -1.71
C ARG A 128 2.74 7.15 -0.75
N GLY A 129 3.01 8.45 -0.77
CA GLY A 129 2.34 9.45 0.08
C GLY A 129 3.06 9.81 1.39
N LEU A 130 4.16 9.13 1.73
CA LEU A 130 5.07 9.58 2.78
C LEU A 130 6.31 10.28 2.20
N PRO A 131 6.94 11.18 2.98
CA PRO A 131 8.21 11.76 2.58
C PRO A 131 9.24 10.69 2.23
N ARG A 132 10.11 10.99 1.27
CA ARG A 132 11.23 10.09 0.95
C ARG A 132 12.11 9.90 2.20
N ASP A 133 12.57 8.67 2.41
CA ASP A 133 13.38 8.27 3.56
C ASP A 133 12.69 8.46 4.93
N PHE A 134 11.35 8.46 4.96
CA PHE A 134 10.59 8.54 6.21
C PHE A 134 10.88 7.35 7.13
N LYS A 135 11.21 7.66 8.39
CA LYS A 135 11.64 6.68 9.40
C LYS A 135 11.04 7.00 10.75
N ILE A 136 10.74 5.93 11.50
CA ILE A 136 10.39 6.03 12.91
C ILE A 136 11.43 5.25 13.70
N HIS A 137 12.11 5.92 14.63
CA HIS A 137 12.99 5.29 15.62
C HIS A 137 12.28 5.14 16.96
N GLN A 138 12.62 4.10 17.70
CA GLN A 138 12.36 4.08 19.14
C GLN A 138 13.36 4.99 19.89
N LYS A 139 12.92 5.56 21.00
CA LYS A 139 13.75 6.30 21.95
C LYS A 139 14.53 5.37 22.88
#